data_AF-A0A935LLB1-F1
#
_entry.id   AF-A0A935LLB1-F1
#
_cell.length_a   1.000
_cell.length_b   1.000
_cell.length_c   1.000
_cell.angle_alpha   90.00
_cell.angle_beta   90.00
_cell.angle_gamma   90.00
#
_symmetry.space_group_name_H-M   'P 1'
#
loop_
_entity.id
_entity.type
_entity.pdbx_description
1 polymer ?
#
loop_
_entity_poly.entity_id
_entity_poly.type
_entity_poly.pdbx_seq_one_letter_code
_entity_poly.pdbx_strand_id
1 'polypeptide(L)'
;MKKLFFTLTLSVFAAFIFAQDVVWGISTGNVVSKLGSVNSSTGAGLDTRSSNFSSYLGSAALGINKNGDWLYYIPYGSGAGGAGDGELNIRSIKNDGNGDWFTGNELTLDMNGGSNNTELGFVRLGIDGNNRGWIVASTQSSPLGVYLGKFEATAGGNANGGAALGTLSFSNFSPGSDDFSNGDLALDNNGNLYVLANNGSTGNTRLFQIKKADLDAAVAAGSVSHITPIKFISNVVVSGGGSLIGNANGLAFSSTGSLYVSTGSKMYFVNASSWNPGMGTVTMTEIGNNSWDIADLATNYTPQTPLPVNFGDINATSKNGQLSVQWQSLNEVNSTGYIVEASKDGNNWVPIGTVQSLASNGNSSGTLDYSFSTATLPISLAGLSIAFLLGAIFKSRIVRLAIAIVVVGTIFSCSKNMNDQVSANKFENLYIRVSSKDINQQINYSKIVKVQNLYIDRFSF
;
A
#
# COMPACT_ATOMS: atom_id res chain seq x y z
N MET A 1 7.69 10.69 62.12
CA MET A 1 8.54 10.90 60.93
C MET A 1 7.89 10.28 59.71
N LYS A 2 7.29 11.12 58.86
CA LYS A 2 6.61 10.74 57.62
C LYS A 2 7.68 10.36 56.58
N LYS A 3 7.66 9.14 56.03
CA LYS A 3 8.43 8.81 54.84
C LYS A 3 7.48 8.73 53.64
N LEU A 4 7.51 9.80 52.89
CA LEU A 4 6.96 9.99 51.56
C LEU A 4 7.69 9.01 50.62
N PHE A 5 7.00 7.99 50.10
CA PHE A 5 7.50 7.21 48.96
C PHE A 5 6.88 7.79 47.70
N PHE A 6 7.72 8.46 46.93
CA PHE A 6 7.41 9.02 45.62
C PHE A 6 7.39 7.86 44.62
N THR A 7 6.21 7.43 44.19
CA THR A 7 6.07 6.48 43.08
C THR A 7 6.27 7.26 41.79
N LEU A 8 7.48 7.19 41.23
CA LEU A 8 7.75 7.66 39.87
C LEU A 8 7.16 6.63 38.89
N THR A 9 5.91 6.84 38.46
CA THR A 9 5.36 6.12 37.32
C THR A 9 6.07 6.63 36.07
N LEU A 10 7.18 5.98 35.70
CA LEU A 10 7.80 6.15 34.39
C LEU A 10 6.94 5.37 33.39
N SER A 11 5.81 5.96 32.98
CA SER A 11 5.09 5.53 31.78
C SER A 11 5.96 5.85 30.57
N VAL A 12 6.72 4.86 30.13
CA VAL A 12 7.34 4.86 28.80
C VAL A 12 6.18 4.83 27.79
N PHE A 13 5.69 6.01 27.42
CA PHE A 13 5.01 6.17 26.14
C PHE A 13 6.08 5.91 25.09
N ALA A 14 6.18 4.67 24.62
CA ALA A 14 6.72 4.43 23.29
C ALA A 14 5.77 5.17 22.35
N ALA A 15 6.13 6.39 21.96
CA ALA A 15 5.50 7.04 20.84
C ALA A 15 5.73 6.10 19.67
N PHE A 16 4.70 5.36 19.28
CA PHE A 16 4.69 4.67 18.00
C PHE A 16 4.84 5.77 16.96
N ILE A 17 6.07 5.95 16.45
CA ILE A 17 6.33 6.81 15.31
C ILE A 17 5.70 6.06 14.14
N PHE A 18 4.43 6.38 13.86
CA PHE A 18 3.79 5.91 12.65
C PHE A 18 4.58 6.45 11.44
N ALA A 19 4.71 5.62 10.40
CA ALA A 19 5.32 6.07 9.15
C ALA A 19 4.50 7.23 8.58
N GLN A 20 5.14 8.39 8.42
CA GLN A 20 4.54 9.61 7.88
C GLN A 20 4.94 9.79 6.42
N ASP A 21 3.95 9.92 5.57
CA ASP A 21 4.11 10.18 4.16
C ASP A 21 4.38 11.65 3.91
N VAL A 22 5.23 11.90 2.90
CA VAL A 22 5.43 13.23 2.35
C VAL A 22 4.52 13.36 1.14
N VAL A 23 3.50 14.20 1.25
CA VAL A 23 2.55 14.49 0.18
C VAL A 23 2.70 15.94 -0.25
N TRP A 24 2.77 16.15 -1.55
CA TRP A 24 2.77 17.48 -2.16
C TRP A 24 1.41 17.75 -2.77
N GLY A 25 1.01 19.00 -2.80
CA GLY A 25 -0.16 19.43 -3.55
C GLY A 25 0.10 20.77 -4.23
N ILE A 26 -0.58 21.00 -5.34
CA ILE A 26 -0.54 22.28 -6.07
C ILE A 26 -1.95 22.86 -6.10
N SER A 27 -2.07 24.18 -5.97
CA SER A 27 -3.34 24.88 -6.12
C SER A 27 -3.48 25.51 -7.50
N THR A 28 -4.73 25.76 -7.91
CA THR A 28 -5.02 26.61 -9.07
C THR A 28 -4.58 28.05 -8.86
N GLY A 29 -4.33 28.45 -7.62
CA GLY A 29 -3.84 29.76 -7.22
C GLY A 29 -2.33 29.86 -7.07
N ASN A 30 -1.54 29.09 -7.83
CA ASN A 30 -0.06 29.15 -7.93
C ASN A 30 0.78 28.82 -6.69
N VAL A 31 0.25 28.02 -5.78
CA VAL A 31 0.96 27.61 -4.57
C VAL A 31 1.20 26.10 -4.57
N VAL A 32 2.46 25.71 -4.34
CA VAL A 32 2.83 24.34 -3.98
C VAL A 32 2.86 24.23 -2.47
N SER A 33 2.20 23.22 -1.94
CA SER A 33 2.09 22.94 -0.51
C SER A 33 2.69 21.58 -0.19
N LYS A 34 3.56 21.54 0.83
CA LYS A 34 3.92 20.29 1.50
C LYS A 34 2.88 19.99 2.57
N LEU A 35 2.16 18.89 2.43
CA LEU A 35 1.17 18.46 3.42
C LEU A 35 1.87 17.78 4.60
N GLY A 36 1.38 18.03 5.81
CA GLY A 36 2.09 17.74 7.05
C GLY A 36 1.80 16.36 7.61
N SER A 37 2.86 15.60 7.94
CA SER A 37 2.80 14.41 8.83
C SER A 37 1.64 13.46 8.50
N VAL A 38 1.50 13.12 7.22
CA VAL A 38 0.36 12.35 6.73
C VAL A 38 0.50 10.90 7.13
N ASN A 39 -0.41 10.40 7.95
CA ASN A 39 -0.38 9.01 8.37
C ASN A 39 -0.65 8.10 7.17
N SER A 40 0.32 7.27 6.81
CA SER A 40 0.27 6.36 5.65
C SER A 40 -0.86 5.33 5.70
N SER A 41 -1.44 5.05 6.87
CA SER A 41 -2.49 4.06 7.08
C SER A 41 -3.89 4.64 7.28
N THR A 42 -4.00 5.95 7.56
CA THR A 42 -5.29 6.59 7.85
C THR A 42 -5.53 7.88 7.06
N GLY A 43 -4.51 8.44 6.43
CA GLY A 43 -4.55 9.75 5.78
C GLY A 43 -4.61 10.95 6.73
N ALA A 44 -4.65 10.73 8.06
CA ALA A 44 -4.68 11.81 9.02
C ALA A 44 -3.49 12.78 8.83
N GLY A 45 -3.76 14.08 8.76
CA GLY A 45 -2.76 15.12 8.49
C GLY A 45 -2.76 15.65 7.06
N LEU A 46 -3.43 15.00 6.11
CA LEU A 46 -3.48 15.44 4.71
C LEU A 46 -4.13 16.84 4.53
N ASP A 47 -5.02 17.24 5.42
CA ASP A 47 -5.66 18.57 5.44
C ASP A 47 -4.79 19.65 6.12
N THR A 48 -3.61 19.29 6.60
CA THR A 48 -2.67 20.21 7.24
C THR A 48 -1.52 20.56 6.30
N ARG A 49 -1.18 21.86 6.23
CA ARG A 49 -0.07 22.36 5.42
C ARG A 49 1.14 22.64 6.30
N SER A 50 2.26 21.97 6.00
CA SER A 50 3.53 22.12 6.75
C SER A 50 4.42 23.24 6.22
N SER A 51 4.49 23.38 4.89
CA SER A 51 5.21 24.47 4.22
C SER A 51 4.60 24.72 2.84
N ASN A 52 4.96 25.86 2.24
CA ASN A 52 4.55 26.19 0.88
C ASN A 52 5.55 27.13 0.20
N PHE A 53 5.46 27.18 -1.12
CA PHE A 53 6.17 28.14 -1.97
C PHE A 53 5.34 28.38 -3.25
N SER A 54 5.65 29.45 -3.99
CA SER A 54 4.95 29.76 -5.24
C SER A 54 5.46 28.89 -6.39
N SER A 55 4.55 28.35 -7.19
CA SER A 55 4.82 27.79 -8.53
C SER A 55 4.72 28.84 -9.63
N TYR A 56 4.50 30.13 -9.29
CA TYR A 56 4.29 31.29 -10.16
C TYR A 56 3.02 31.23 -11.00
N LEU A 57 2.68 30.05 -11.53
CA LEU A 57 1.44 29.73 -12.23
C LEU A 57 0.70 28.61 -11.52
N GLY A 58 -0.64 28.67 -11.55
CA GLY A 58 -1.50 27.61 -11.01
C GLY A 58 -1.49 26.36 -11.88
N SER A 59 -1.93 25.23 -11.33
CA SER A 59 -2.05 23.97 -12.05
C SER A 59 -3.09 23.05 -11.40
N ALA A 60 -3.52 22.05 -12.16
CA ALA A 60 -4.30 20.91 -11.70
C ALA A 60 -3.69 19.59 -12.25
N ALA A 61 -2.37 19.59 -12.45
CA ALA A 61 -1.60 18.48 -12.98
C ALA A 61 -0.20 18.50 -12.32
N LEU A 62 0.08 17.57 -11.41
CA LEU A 62 1.28 17.54 -10.58
C LEU A 62 1.83 16.11 -10.52
N GLY A 63 3.09 15.98 -10.87
CA GLY A 63 3.88 14.78 -10.59
C GLY A 63 5.10 15.12 -9.75
N ILE A 64 5.69 14.12 -9.10
CA ILE A 64 7.01 14.24 -8.49
C ILE A 64 7.90 13.14 -9.02
N ASN A 65 9.17 13.46 -9.29
CA ASN A 65 10.11 12.44 -9.72
C ASN A 65 10.35 11.39 -8.63
N LYS A 66 10.84 10.22 -9.04
CA LYS A 66 11.15 9.08 -8.16
C LYS A 66 11.99 9.48 -6.95
N ASN A 67 12.95 10.37 -7.15
CA ASN A 67 13.84 10.86 -6.11
C ASN A 67 13.12 11.71 -5.06
N GLY A 68 11.96 12.28 -5.39
CA GLY A 68 11.19 13.15 -4.51
C GLY A 68 11.72 14.58 -4.46
N ASP A 69 12.63 14.96 -5.36
CA ASP A 69 13.36 16.23 -5.32
C ASP A 69 12.74 17.31 -6.21
N TRP A 70 12.09 16.90 -7.30
CA TRP A 70 11.54 17.80 -8.30
C TRP A 70 10.07 17.49 -8.59
N LEU A 71 9.25 18.52 -8.49
CA LEU A 71 7.84 18.52 -8.84
C LEU A 71 7.70 19.00 -10.28
N TYR A 72 6.90 18.30 -11.07
CA TYR A 72 6.60 18.63 -12.46
C TYR A 72 5.13 18.96 -12.56
N TYR A 73 4.79 19.98 -13.33
CA TYR A 73 3.41 20.42 -13.44
C TYR A 73 3.13 21.05 -14.79
N ILE A 74 1.85 21.03 -15.17
CA ILE A 74 1.35 21.65 -16.40
C ILE A 74 0.53 22.87 -15.99
N PRO A 75 1.00 24.10 -16.25
CA PRO A 75 0.31 25.29 -15.77
C PRO A 75 -1.06 25.47 -16.43
N TYR A 76 -1.97 26.14 -15.74
CA TYR A 76 -3.30 26.52 -16.22
C TYR A 76 -3.41 28.05 -16.35
N GLY A 77 -4.15 28.53 -17.35
CA GLY A 77 -4.50 29.94 -17.54
C GLY A 77 -3.82 30.65 -18.73
N SER A 78 -4.11 31.94 -18.90
CA SER A 78 -3.54 32.74 -19.99
C SER A 78 -2.02 32.88 -19.83
N GLY A 79 -1.27 32.50 -20.86
CA GLY A 79 0.20 32.49 -20.85
C GLY A 79 0.84 31.21 -20.29
N ALA A 80 0.05 30.19 -19.99
CA ALA A 80 0.53 28.89 -19.50
C ALA A 80 1.10 27.96 -20.59
N GLY A 81 0.88 28.26 -21.88
CA GLY A 81 1.14 27.32 -22.98
C GLY A 81 0.17 26.15 -22.94
N GLY A 82 -1.03 26.38 -23.50
CA GLY A 82 -2.12 25.39 -23.56
C GLY A 82 -3.54 25.96 -23.68
N ALA A 83 -3.67 27.28 -23.71
CA ALA A 83 -4.89 27.94 -24.14
C ALA A 83 -4.91 28.07 -25.67
N GLY A 84 -5.32 27.01 -26.37
CA GLY A 84 -5.81 27.17 -27.75
C GLY A 84 -5.58 26.01 -28.70
N ASP A 85 -4.39 25.40 -28.70
CA ASP A 85 -3.97 24.61 -29.86
C ASP A 85 -3.43 23.20 -29.53
N GLY A 86 -3.84 22.61 -28.40
CA GLY A 86 -3.41 21.25 -28.00
C GLY A 86 -1.98 21.13 -27.48
N GLU A 87 -1.22 22.22 -27.50
CA GLU A 87 0.11 22.33 -26.88
C GLU A 87 0.05 22.40 -25.36
N LEU A 88 0.96 21.75 -24.66
CA LEU A 88 1.10 21.77 -23.21
C LEU A 88 2.54 22.11 -22.85
N ASN A 89 2.74 23.05 -21.93
CA ASN A 89 4.06 23.29 -21.35
C ASN A 89 4.24 22.50 -20.05
N ILE A 90 5.26 21.64 -20.04
CA ILE A 90 5.70 20.94 -18.83
C ILE A 90 6.81 21.76 -18.16
N ARG A 91 6.57 22.12 -16.91
CA ARG A 91 7.51 22.87 -16.05
C ARG A 91 7.88 22.05 -14.84
N SER A 92 8.94 22.48 -14.15
CA SER A 92 9.32 21.89 -12.88
C SER A 92 9.80 22.92 -11.87
N ILE A 93 9.65 22.56 -10.60
CA ILE A 93 10.13 23.31 -9.46
C ILE A 93 10.69 22.32 -8.43
N LYS A 94 11.81 22.68 -7.82
CA LYS A 94 12.43 21.89 -6.78
C LYS A 94 11.51 21.87 -5.55
N ASN A 95 11.46 20.74 -4.85
CA ASN A 95 10.59 20.53 -3.70
C ASN A 95 10.87 21.46 -2.50
N ASP A 96 11.95 22.25 -2.53
CA ASP A 96 12.29 23.26 -1.54
C ASP A 96 11.98 24.70 -2.00
N GLY A 97 11.48 24.86 -3.23
CA GLY A 97 11.19 26.15 -3.85
C GLY A 97 12.42 26.93 -4.34
N ASN A 98 13.65 26.40 -4.18
CA ASN A 98 14.89 27.13 -4.48
C ASN A 98 15.51 26.80 -5.85
N GLY A 99 14.77 26.16 -6.74
CA GLY A 99 15.21 25.86 -8.10
C GLY A 99 14.03 25.74 -9.03
N ASP A 100 14.07 26.44 -10.15
CA ASP A 100 12.96 26.58 -11.08
C ASP A 100 13.39 26.48 -12.54
N TRP A 101 12.54 25.82 -13.33
CA TRP A 101 12.73 25.70 -14.79
C TRP A 101 11.49 26.27 -15.49
N PHE A 102 11.27 27.59 -15.36
CA PHE A 102 10.08 28.27 -15.93
C PHE A 102 10.28 28.85 -17.32
N THR A 103 11.50 29.24 -17.69
CA THR A 103 11.77 30.01 -18.91
C THR A 103 13.04 29.51 -19.59
N GLY A 104 12.91 29.15 -20.88
CA GLY A 104 14.02 28.70 -21.73
C GLY A 104 14.34 27.21 -21.67
N ASN A 105 13.75 26.46 -20.72
CA ASN A 105 13.93 25.01 -20.61
C ASN A 105 12.61 24.25 -20.33
N GLU A 106 11.47 24.88 -20.60
CA GLU A 106 10.18 24.18 -20.57
C GLU A 106 10.08 23.22 -21.76
N LEU A 107 9.44 22.07 -21.54
CA LEU A 107 9.12 21.16 -22.62
C LEU A 107 7.73 21.49 -23.13
N THR A 108 7.62 21.94 -24.38
CA THR A 108 6.33 22.07 -25.07
C THR A 108 6.00 20.76 -25.76
N LEU A 109 4.79 20.27 -25.54
CA LEU A 109 4.26 19.05 -26.13
C LEU A 109 2.89 19.30 -26.73
N ASP A 110 2.79 19.14 -28.05
CA ASP A 110 1.50 19.11 -28.74
C ASP A 110 0.88 17.71 -28.66
N MET A 111 -0.26 17.60 -27.97
CA MET A 111 -0.93 16.34 -27.69
C MET A 111 -1.87 15.87 -28.81
N ASN A 112 -2.39 16.78 -29.63
CA ASN A 112 -3.43 16.48 -30.61
C ASN A 112 -3.00 16.77 -32.07
N GLY A 113 -1.75 17.24 -32.26
CA GLY A 113 -1.01 17.37 -33.52
C GLY A 113 -1.04 18.79 -34.07
N GLY A 114 0.07 19.23 -34.69
CA GLY A 114 0.40 20.64 -35.00
C GLY A 114 -0.48 21.38 -36.02
N SER A 115 -1.66 20.84 -36.33
CA SER A 115 -2.69 21.49 -37.14
C SER A 115 -4.07 21.38 -36.47
N ASN A 116 -4.13 20.90 -35.22
CA ASN A 116 -5.36 20.64 -34.48
C ASN A 116 -5.54 21.66 -33.35
N ASN A 117 -6.29 22.71 -33.66
CA ASN A 117 -6.54 23.81 -32.73
C ASN A 117 -7.68 23.51 -31.74
N THR A 118 -7.93 22.24 -31.42
CA THR A 118 -8.98 21.87 -30.47
C THR A 118 -8.45 22.02 -29.05
N GLU A 119 -9.13 22.84 -28.24
CA GLU A 119 -8.77 23.03 -26.83
C GLU A 119 -8.87 21.73 -26.02
N LEU A 120 -7.88 21.52 -25.16
CA LEU A 120 -7.84 20.41 -24.22
C LEU A 120 -8.31 20.92 -22.86
N GLY A 121 -9.39 20.34 -22.35
CA GLY A 121 -10.00 20.81 -21.12
C GLY A 121 -9.72 19.93 -19.90
N PHE A 122 -9.49 18.62 -20.09
CA PHE A 122 -8.92 17.76 -19.06
C PHE A 122 -7.45 17.54 -19.40
N VAL A 123 -6.57 17.80 -18.44
CA VAL A 123 -5.12 17.59 -18.58
C VAL A 123 -4.61 17.14 -17.22
N ARG A 124 -4.11 15.91 -17.14
CA ARG A 124 -3.59 15.32 -15.90
C ARG A 124 -2.22 14.74 -16.12
N LEU A 125 -1.46 14.65 -15.03
CA LEU A 125 -0.05 14.31 -15.04
C LEU A 125 0.26 13.36 -13.88
N GLY A 126 1.12 12.39 -14.12
CA GLY A 126 1.72 11.58 -13.07
C GLY A 126 3.02 10.97 -13.54
N ILE A 127 3.89 10.64 -12.59
CA ILE A 127 5.24 10.16 -12.88
C ILE A 127 5.40 8.75 -12.31
N ASP A 128 5.97 7.86 -13.11
CA ASP A 128 6.20 6.48 -12.73
C ASP A 128 7.55 6.26 -12.02
N GLY A 129 7.76 5.03 -11.54
CA GLY A 129 8.96 4.64 -10.79
C GLY A 129 10.25 4.62 -11.63
N ASN A 130 10.16 4.92 -12.92
CA ASN A 130 11.28 5.06 -13.86
C ASN A 130 11.50 6.50 -14.30
N ASN A 131 10.87 7.48 -13.63
CA ASN A 131 10.92 8.90 -14.00
C ASN A 131 10.28 9.21 -15.35
N ARG A 132 9.35 8.37 -15.85
CA ARG A 132 8.55 8.74 -17.01
C ARG A 132 7.28 9.44 -16.55
N GLY A 133 7.09 10.66 -17.02
CA GLY A 133 5.85 11.40 -16.88
C GLY A 133 4.85 10.95 -17.93
N TRP A 134 3.62 10.68 -17.50
CA TRP A 134 2.48 10.31 -18.32
C TRP A 134 1.44 11.42 -18.28
N ILE A 135 0.93 11.78 -19.45
CA ILE A 135 -0.07 12.82 -19.61
C ILE A 135 -1.29 12.20 -20.25
N VAL A 136 -2.45 12.41 -19.64
CA VAL A 136 -3.74 12.13 -20.26
C VAL A 136 -4.47 13.46 -20.41
N ALA A 137 -4.88 13.75 -21.64
CA ALA A 137 -5.62 14.96 -21.94
C ALA A 137 -6.88 14.64 -22.75
N SER A 138 -7.94 15.45 -22.63
CA SER A 138 -9.12 15.28 -23.47
C SER A 138 -9.67 16.59 -24.01
N THR A 139 -10.31 16.50 -25.17
CA THR A 139 -11.19 17.56 -25.64
C THR A 139 -12.42 17.66 -24.72
N GLN A 140 -13.04 18.83 -24.66
CA GLN A 140 -14.39 19.01 -24.07
C GLN A 140 -15.43 19.18 -25.18
N SER A 141 -15.30 18.37 -26.23
CA SER A 141 -16.17 18.40 -27.43
C SER A 141 -16.81 17.04 -27.68
N SER A 142 -17.85 17.01 -28.50
CA SER A 142 -18.41 15.77 -29.05
C SER A 142 -18.01 15.63 -30.52
N PRO A 143 -17.36 14.53 -30.95
CA PRO A 143 -16.96 13.37 -30.13
C PRO A 143 -15.80 13.70 -29.18
N LEU A 144 -15.76 12.98 -28.05
CA LEU A 144 -14.68 13.09 -27.07
C LEU A 144 -13.39 12.49 -27.64
N GLY A 145 -12.35 13.31 -27.75
CA GLY A 145 -10.99 12.85 -28.02
C GLY A 145 -10.20 12.76 -26.73
N VAL A 146 -9.60 11.61 -26.42
CA VAL A 146 -8.71 11.44 -25.27
C VAL A 146 -7.33 11.03 -25.80
N TYR A 147 -6.30 11.77 -25.39
CA TYR A 147 -4.93 11.68 -25.89
C TYR A 147 -3.99 11.18 -24.80
N LEU A 148 -2.96 10.47 -25.23
CA LEU A 148 -1.88 9.99 -24.38
C LEU A 148 -0.57 10.67 -24.77
N GLY A 149 0.19 11.12 -23.79
CA GLY A 149 1.50 11.72 -23.98
C GLY A 149 2.48 11.24 -22.92
N LYS A 150 3.76 11.44 -23.20
CA LYS A 150 4.84 11.19 -22.24
C LYS A 150 5.91 12.25 -22.25
N PHE A 151 6.73 12.26 -21.20
CA PHE A 151 8.05 12.87 -21.16
C PHE A 151 8.93 12.14 -20.12
N GLU A 152 10.21 12.51 -20.04
CA GLU A 152 11.14 12.01 -19.04
C GLU A 152 11.41 13.11 -17.99
N ALA A 153 11.07 12.83 -16.73
CA ALA A 153 11.15 13.71 -15.57
C ALA A 153 12.49 13.50 -14.82
N THR A 154 13.55 14.15 -15.28
CA THR A 154 14.91 13.84 -14.80
C THR A 154 15.13 14.18 -13.32
N ALA A 155 16.20 13.61 -12.73
CA ALA A 155 16.64 13.97 -11.39
C ALA A 155 17.15 15.42 -11.27
N GLY A 156 17.51 16.05 -12.39
CA GLY A 156 18.00 17.44 -12.44
C GLY A 156 16.91 18.51 -12.59
N GLY A 157 15.63 18.11 -12.68
CA GLY A 157 14.51 19.01 -12.89
C GLY A 157 14.08 19.18 -14.35
N ASN A 158 14.85 18.67 -15.32
CA ASN A 158 14.52 18.84 -16.73
C ASN A 158 13.41 17.88 -17.14
N ALA A 159 12.44 18.38 -17.91
CA ALA A 159 11.51 17.57 -18.69
C ALA A 159 12.06 17.39 -20.11
N ASN A 160 12.28 16.14 -20.55
CA ASN A 160 12.90 15.84 -21.84
C ASN A 160 12.06 14.82 -22.64
N GLY A 161 12.33 14.70 -23.94
CA GLY A 161 11.82 13.58 -24.74
C GLY A 161 10.29 13.49 -24.77
N GLY A 162 9.63 14.66 -24.82
CA GLY A 162 8.19 14.79 -24.97
C GLY A 162 7.70 14.12 -26.24
N ALA A 163 6.64 13.33 -26.14
CA ALA A 163 6.01 12.69 -27.29
C ALA A 163 4.51 12.49 -27.08
N ALA A 164 3.73 12.85 -28.09
CA ALA A 164 2.33 12.49 -28.18
C ALA A 164 2.21 11.08 -28.78
N LEU A 165 1.47 10.22 -28.08
CA LEU A 165 1.39 8.79 -28.33
C LEU A 165 0.03 8.37 -28.92
N GLY A 166 -0.72 9.36 -29.43
CA GLY A 166 -2.01 9.18 -30.08
C GLY A 166 -3.20 9.17 -29.14
N THR A 167 -4.24 8.43 -29.50
CA THR A 167 -5.55 8.49 -28.83
C THR A 167 -5.85 7.24 -28.01
N LEU A 168 -6.76 7.38 -27.05
CA LEU A 168 -7.27 6.27 -26.26
C LEU A 168 -8.59 5.75 -26.85
N SER A 169 -8.71 4.43 -26.98
CA SER A 169 -9.96 3.77 -27.36
C SER A 169 -10.57 3.02 -26.19
N PHE A 170 -11.84 3.30 -25.90
CA PHE A 170 -12.55 2.69 -24.78
C PHE A 170 -13.18 1.34 -25.16
N SER A 171 -12.88 0.30 -24.38
CA SER A 171 -13.53 -1.01 -24.53
C SER A 171 -14.69 -1.16 -23.53
N ASN A 172 -15.86 -1.64 -24.00
CA ASN A 172 -17.06 -1.94 -23.20
C ASN A 172 -17.63 -0.76 -22.39
N PHE A 173 -17.27 0.47 -22.77
CA PHE A 173 -17.79 1.70 -22.19
C PHE A 173 -17.65 2.83 -23.22
N SER A 174 -18.61 3.75 -23.27
CA SER A 174 -18.56 4.93 -24.14
C SER A 174 -18.70 6.19 -23.27
N PRO A 175 -17.58 6.86 -22.92
CA PRO A 175 -17.64 8.08 -22.14
C PRO A 175 -18.31 9.22 -22.91
N GLY A 176 -19.10 10.03 -22.22
CA GLY A 176 -19.52 11.35 -22.70
C GLY A 176 -18.41 12.38 -22.50
N SER A 177 -18.50 13.53 -23.17
CA SER A 177 -17.56 14.66 -23.02
C SER A 177 -17.36 15.07 -21.57
N ASP A 178 -18.42 15.00 -20.77
CA ASP A 178 -18.42 15.46 -19.38
C ASP A 178 -17.80 14.44 -18.42
N ASP A 179 -17.64 13.16 -18.81
CA ASP A 179 -17.00 12.15 -17.96
C ASP A 179 -15.52 12.48 -17.70
N PHE A 180 -14.89 13.24 -18.60
CA PHE A 180 -13.53 13.77 -18.47
C PHE A 180 -13.57 15.29 -18.26
N SER A 181 -14.40 15.78 -17.34
CA SER A 181 -14.36 17.19 -16.91
C SER A 181 -13.37 17.41 -15.77
N ASN A 182 -13.14 16.38 -14.96
CA ASN A 182 -12.13 16.35 -13.92
C ASN A 182 -11.65 14.91 -13.69
N GLY A 183 -10.83 14.68 -12.67
CA GLY A 183 -10.18 13.40 -12.40
C GLY A 183 -8.69 13.57 -12.16
N ASP A 184 -7.96 12.47 -12.16
CA ASP A 184 -6.50 12.46 -12.06
C ASP A 184 -5.95 11.08 -12.46
N LEU A 185 -4.64 10.88 -12.44
CA LEU A 185 -4.00 9.66 -12.89
C LEU A 185 -2.90 9.19 -11.93
N ALA A 186 -2.75 7.88 -11.83
CA ALA A 186 -1.78 7.28 -10.94
C ALA A 186 -1.25 5.98 -11.54
N LEU A 187 -0.01 5.61 -11.20
CA LEU A 187 0.63 4.40 -11.72
C LEU A 187 0.87 3.39 -10.60
N ASP A 188 0.50 2.14 -10.85
CA ASP A 188 0.90 1.05 -9.97
C ASP A 188 2.37 0.67 -10.23
N ASN A 189 2.93 -0.18 -9.36
CA ASN A 189 4.30 -0.64 -9.50
C ASN A 189 4.53 -1.63 -10.66
N ASN A 190 3.46 -2.20 -11.23
CA ASN A 190 3.56 -2.98 -12.45
C ASN A 190 3.64 -2.08 -13.70
N GLY A 191 3.53 -0.75 -13.52
CA GLY A 191 3.52 0.25 -14.58
C GLY A 191 2.19 0.35 -15.31
N ASN A 192 1.09 -0.15 -14.74
CA ASN A 192 -0.24 0.12 -15.27
C ASN A 192 -0.65 1.54 -14.89
N LEU A 193 -1.22 2.27 -15.84
CA LEU A 193 -1.77 3.60 -15.62
C LEU A 193 -3.25 3.48 -15.28
N TYR A 194 -3.62 4.06 -14.14
CA TYR A 194 -5.00 4.24 -13.74
C TYR A 194 -5.42 5.67 -13.99
N VAL A 195 -6.60 5.84 -14.59
CA VAL A 195 -7.18 7.15 -14.85
C VAL A 195 -8.49 7.22 -14.10
N LEU A 196 -8.57 8.11 -13.13
CA LEU A 196 -9.81 8.53 -12.53
C LEU A 196 -10.40 9.61 -13.43
N ALA A 197 -11.62 9.43 -13.91
CA ALA A 197 -12.35 10.44 -14.64
C ALA A 197 -13.61 10.79 -13.84
N ASN A 198 -13.86 12.07 -13.63
CA ASN A 198 -14.96 12.57 -12.84
C ASN A 198 -15.79 13.53 -13.68
N ASN A 199 -17.09 13.30 -13.69
CA ASN A 199 -18.07 14.24 -14.18
C ASN A 199 -18.42 15.23 -13.06
N GLY A 200 -17.84 16.42 -13.09
CA GLY A 200 -18.01 17.44 -12.06
C GLY A 200 -19.46 17.87 -11.83
N SER A 201 -20.34 17.69 -12.84
CA SER A 201 -21.76 18.08 -12.78
C SER A 201 -22.67 16.99 -12.20
N THR A 202 -22.45 15.72 -12.55
CA THR A 202 -23.28 14.59 -12.10
C THR A 202 -22.66 13.81 -10.94
N GLY A 203 -21.38 14.04 -10.63
CA GLY A 203 -20.59 13.34 -9.62
C GLY A 203 -20.17 11.92 -10.02
N ASN A 204 -20.50 11.49 -11.25
CA ASN A 204 -20.09 10.18 -11.76
C ASN A 204 -18.57 10.11 -11.81
N THR A 205 -17.99 9.23 -11.00
CA THR A 205 -16.56 9.02 -10.93
C THR A 205 -16.25 7.61 -11.42
N ARG A 206 -15.33 7.49 -12.37
CA ARG A 206 -15.03 6.27 -13.09
C ARG A 206 -13.55 5.98 -13.00
N LEU A 207 -13.22 4.71 -12.80
CA LEU A 207 -11.85 4.22 -12.83
C LEU A 207 -11.61 3.48 -14.14
N PHE A 208 -10.57 3.89 -14.84
CA PHE A 208 -10.07 3.24 -16.04
C PHE A 208 -8.64 2.74 -15.83
N GLN A 209 -8.22 1.79 -16.65
CA GLN A 209 -6.87 1.25 -16.64
C GLN A 209 -6.33 1.12 -18.07
N ILE A 210 -5.08 1.52 -18.25
CA ILE A 210 -4.23 1.16 -19.39
C ILE A 210 -3.15 0.21 -18.87
N LYS A 211 -2.98 -0.94 -19.50
CA LYS A 211 -1.94 -1.88 -19.07
C LYS A 211 -0.56 -1.38 -19.47
N LYS A 212 0.45 -1.74 -18.70
CA LYS A 212 1.85 -1.47 -19.03
C LYS A 212 2.21 -1.89 -20.46
N ALA A 213 1.75 -3.06 -20.91
CA ALA A 213 2.03 -3.56 -22.25
C ALA A 213 1.48 -2.64 -23.35
N ASP A 214 0.31 -2.05 -23.13
CA ASP A 214 -0.32 -1.11 -24.07
C ASP A 214 0.41 0.24 -24.06
N LEU A 215 0.84 0.70 -22.89
CA LEU A 215 1.70 1.88 -22.75
C LEU A 215 3.05 1.69 -23.46
N ASP A 216 3.70 0.55 -23.28
CA ASP A 216 4.96 0.21 -23.94
C ASP A 216 4.79 0.15 -25.47
N ALA A 217 3.68 -0.40 -25.96
CA ALA A 217 3.34 -0.43 -27.38
C ALA A 217 3.15 0.99 -27.94
N ALA A 218 2.49 1.87 -27.20
CA ALA A 218 2.31 3.26 -27.59
C ALA A 218 3.65 4.01 -27.67
N VAL A 219 4.54 3.79 -26.71
CA VAL A 219 5.90 4.35 -26.71
C VAL A 219 6.73 3.81 -27.87
N ALA A 220 6.64 2.52 -28.16
CA ALA A 220 7.35 1.91 -29.29
C ALA A 220 6.83 2.42 -30.64
N ALA A 221 5.53 2.71 -30.75
CA ALA A 221 4.94 3.29 -31.94
C ALA A 221 5.34 4.76 -32.14
N GLY A 222 5.42 5.55 -31.06
CA GLY A 222 5.87 6.94 -31.08
C GLY A 222 5.10 7.83 -32.07
N SER A 223 3.80 7.60 -32.21
CA SER A 223 2.98 8.19 -33.28
C SER A 223 1.66 8.73 -32.75
N VAL A 224 1.28 9.93 -33.19
CA VAL A 224 0.00 10.58 -32.92
C VAL A 224 -1.20 9.85 -33.52
N SER A 225 -0.98 8.91 -34.44
CA SER A 225 -2.03 8.07 -35.02
C SER A 225 -2.19 6.73 -34.31
N HIS A 226 -1.35 6.43 -33.30
CA HIS A 226 -1.48 5.20 -32.53
C HIS A 226 -2.77 5.24 -31.68
N ILE A 227 -3.38 4.07 -31.49
CA ILE A 227 -4.60 3.91 -30.69
C ILE A 227 -4.28 2.97 -29.54
N THR A 228 -4.29 3.51 -28.32
CA THR A 228 -4.01 2.75 -27.09
C THR A 228 -5.33 2.31 -26.46
N PRO A 229 -5.53 1.00 -26.18
CA PRO A 229 -6.74 0.56 -25.51
C PRO A 229 -6.76 1.01 -24.04
N ILE A 230 -7.91 1.53 -23.60
CA ILE A 230 -8.19 1.83 -22.20
C ILE A 230 -9.45 1.08 -21.75
N LYS A 231 -9.38 0.45 -20.58
CA LYS A 231 -10.44 -0.42 -20.06
C LYS A 231 -11.17 0.26 -18.90
N PHE A 232 -12.50 0.31 -18.97
CA PHE A 232 -13.31 0.64 -17.80
C PHE A 232 -13.22 -0.47 -16.74
N ILE A 233 -12.93 -0.08 -15.49
CA ILE A 233 -12.76 -1.00 -14.37
C ILE A 233 -13.98 -0.96 -13.45
N SER A 234 -14.37 0.23 -12.99
CA SER A 234 -15.42 0.37 -11.97
C SER A 234 -15.89 1.81 -11.83
N ASN A 235 -17.07 1.99 -11.22
CA ASN A 235 -17.51 3.29 -10.70
C ASN A 235 -16.95 3.48 -9.28
N VAL A 236 -16.63 4.72 -8.93
CA VAL A 236 -16.09 5.09 -7.62
C VAL A 236 -17.16 5.85 -6.83
N VAL A 237 -17.38 5.45 -5.58
CA VAL A 237 -18.45 5.98 -4.71
C VAL A 237 -17.90 6.42 -3.36
N VAL A 238 -18.60 7.35 -2.70
CA VAL A 238 -18.31 7.74 -1.31
C VAL A 238 -18.97 6.75 -0.33
N SER A 239 -18.49 6.73 0.91
CA SER A 239 -19.11 5.95 2.00
C SER A 239 -20.61 6.23 2.09
N GLY A 240 -21.42 5.16 2.12
CA GLY A 240 -22.88 5.23 2.02
C GLY A 240 -23.46 5.06 0.60
N GLY A 241 -22.61 4.88 -0.42
CA GLY A 241 -23.02 4.54 -1.78
C GLY A 241 -23.38 5.74 -2.66
N GLY A 242 -23.13 6.96 -2.19
CA GLY A 242 -23.36 8.18 -2.97
C GLY A 242 -22.26 8.46 -3.99
N SER A 243 -22.55 9.34 -4.96
CA SER A 243 -21.56 9.89 -5.88
C SER A 243 -20.61 10.86 -5.17
N LEU A 244 -19.38 10.98 -5.68
CA LEU A 244 -18.47 12.03 -5.25
C LEU A 244 -18.98 13.38 -5.78
N ILE A 245 -19.48 14.24 -4.90
CA ILE A 245 -20.01 15.55 -5.29
C ILE A 245 -18.86 16.54 -5.49
N GLY A 246 -18.83 17.17 -6.66
CA GLY A 246 -17.78 18.10 -7.06
C GLY A 246 -16.60 17.39 -7.73
N ASN A 247 -15.57 18.18 -7.99
CA ASN A 247 -14.44 17.75 -8.79
C ASN A 247 -13.48 16.84 -8.00
N ALA A 248 -13.19 15.65 -8.52
CA ALA A 248 -12.08 14.81 -8.05
C ALA A 248 -10.78 15.36 -8.63
N ASN A 249 -10.05 16.14 -7.84
CA ASN A 249 -9.01 17.04 -8.35
C ASN A 249 -7.64 16.38 -8.41
N GLY A 250 -7.23 15.71 -7.33
CA GLY A 250 -5.92 15.08 -7.23
C GLY A 250 -5.94 13.72 -6.56
N LEU A 251 -5.01 12.87 -6.97
CA LEU A 251 -4.79 11.51 -6.50
C LEU A 251 -3.30 11.30 -6.24
N ALA A 252 -2.98 10.71 -5.10
CA ALA A 252 -1.62 10.23 -4.86
C ALA A 252 -1.64 8.94 -4.05
N PHE A 253 -0.67 8.07 -4.29
CA PHE A 253 -0.52 6.85 -3.49
C PHE A 253 0.15 7.14 -2.15
N SER A 254 -0.28 6.44 -1.11
CA SER A 254 0.47 6.35 0.14
C SER A 254 1.59 5.33 0.04
N SER A 255 2.53 5.36 0.98
CA SER A 255 3.60 4.36 1.09
C SER A 255 3.08 2.94 1.36
N THR A 256 1.82 2.80 1.79
CA THR A 256 1.14 1.52 2.07
C THR A 256 0.26 1.04 0.92
N GLY A 257 0.21 1.78 -0.19
CA GLY A 257 -0.63 1.48 -1.36
C GLY A 257 -2.09 1.90 -1.24
N SER A 258 -2.43 2.66 -0.21
CA SER A 258 -3.71 3.37 -0.12
C SER A 258 -3.72 4.61 -1.02
N LEU A 259 -4.87 5.26 -1.19
CA LEU A 259 -4.97 6.48 -1.99
C LEU A 259 -5.35 7.70 -1.15
N TYR A 260 -4.66 8.80 -1.41
CA TYR A 260 -5.05 10.16 -1.03
C TYR A 260 -5.84 10.77 -2.18
N VAL A 261 -6.94 11.46 -1.85
CA VAL A 261 -7.78 12.10 -2.85
C VAL A 261 -8.14 13.50 -2.38
N SER A 262 -7.93 14.51 -3.21
CA SER A 262 -8.45 15.85 -2.99
C SER A 262 -9.67 16.11 -3.88
N THR A 263 -10.64 16.84 -3.35
CA THR A 263 -11.73 17.42 -4.13
C THR A 263 -11.75 18.93 -3.96
N GLY A 264 -12.66 19.63 -4.64
CA GLY A 264 -12.81 21.07 -4.48
C GLY A 264 -13.07 21.56 -3.04
N SER A 265 -13.51 20.70 -2.12
CA SER A 265 -13.80 21.12 -0.73
C SER A 265 -13.32 20.14 0.35
N LYS A 266 -12.99 18.90 0.01
CA LYS A 266 -12.72 17.83 0.97
C LYS A 266 -11.47 17.03 0.60
N MET A 267 -10.90 16.38 1.61
CA MET A 267 -9.82 15.41 1.48
C MET A 267 -10.36 14.03 1.86
N TYR A 268 -10.00 13.01 1.10
CA TYR A 268 -10.42 11.62 1.33
C TYR A 268 -9.23 10.66 1.36
N PHE A 269 -9.45 9.54 2.02
CA PHE A 269 -8.56 8.39 2.07
C PHE A 269 -9.29 7.13 1.58
N VAL A 270 -8.65 6.38 0.71
CA VAL A 270 -9.09 5.04 0.31
C VAL A 270 -8.09 4.04 0.87
N ASN A 271 -8.53 3.25 1.84
CA ASN A 271 -7.69 2.19 2.40
C ASN A 271 -7.51 1.07 1.38
N ALA A 272 -6.27 0.71 1.05
CA ALA A 272 -5.97 -0.39 0.14
C ALA A 272 -6.67 -1.70 0.53
N SER A 273 -6.79 -1.99 1.84
CA SER A 273 -7.42 -3.21 2.34
C SER A 273 -8.95 -3.23 2.18
N SER A 274 -9.58 -2.09 1.89
CA SER A 274 -11.02 -2.05 1.62
C SER A 274 -11.35 -2.31 0.14
N TRP A 275 -10.33 -2.47 -0.72
CA TRP A 275 -10.53 -2.81 -2.12
C TRP A 275 -11.01 -4.25 -2.25
N ASN A 276 -12.32 -4.42 -2.49
CA ASN A 276 -12.89 -5.73 -2.80
C ASN A 276 -13.25 -5.82 -4.30
N PRO A 277 -12.38 -6.42 -5.14
CA PRO A 277 -12.64 -6.53 -6.58
C PRO A 277 -13.90 -7.37 -6.90
N GLY A 278 -14.44 -8.13 -5.95
CA GLY A 278 -15.65 -8.94 -6.12
C GLY A 278 -16.97 -8.19 -5.90
N MET A 279 -16.96 -7.00 -5.30
CA MET A 279 -18.19 -6.22 -5.01
C MET A 279 -18.33 -4.94 -5.84
N GLY A 280 -17.33 -4.61 -6.67
CA GLY A 280 -17.45 -3.56 -7.69
C GLY A 280 -17.51 -2.12 -7.16
N THR A 281 -17.28 -1.88 -5.87
CA THR A 281 -17.25 -0.53 -5.27
C THR A 281 -15.97 -0.30 -4.46
N VAL A 282 -15.34 0.86 -4.69
CA VAL A 282 -14.23 1.39 -3.89
C VAL A 282 -14.80 2.50 -3.01
N THR A 283 -14.58 2.43 -1.69
CA THR A 283 -15.14 3.39 -0.72
C THR A 283 -14.10 4.41 -0.29
N MET A 284 -14.40 5.69 -0.50
CA MET A 284 -13.64 6.83 0.03
C MET A 284 -14.13 7.24 1.43
N THR A 285 -13.20 7.48 2.35
CA THR A 285 -13.46 8.00 3.71
C THR A 285 -13.02 9.46 3.78
N GLU A 286 -13.89 10.38 4.19
CA GLU A 286 -13.52 11.79 4.43
C GLU A 286 -12.54 11.89 5.60
N ILE A 287 -11.45 12.63 5.42
CA ILE A 287 -10.39 12.81 6.43
C ILE A 287 -10.12 14.28 6.78
N GLY A 288 -10.69 15.24 6.05
CA GLY A 288 -10.54 16.66 6.35
C GLY A 288 -11.09 17.58 5.25
N ASN A 289 -10.90 18.88 5.45
CA ASN A 289 -11.29 19.91 4.49
C ASN A 289 -10.13 20.24 3.54
N ASN A 290 -10.44 20.50 2.26
CA ASN A 290 -9.47 21.09 1.34
C ASN A 290 -9.50 22.63 1.48
N SER A 291 -8.94 23.17 2.56
CA SER A 291 -8.96 24.61 2.83
C SER A 291 -7.94 25.44 2.03
N TRP A 292 -7.13 24.78 1.20
CA TRP A 292 -6.02 25.40 0.48
C TRP A 292 -6.17 25.31 -1.04
N ASP A 293 -7.37 24.98 -1.52
CA ASP A 293 -7.71 24.82 -2.94
C ASP A 293 -6.71 23.89 -3.66
N ILE A 294 -6.29 22.81 -3.00
CA ILE A 294 -5.40 21.82 -3.58
C ILE A 294 -6.12 21.17 -4.76
N ALA A 295 -5.60 21.45 -5.94
CA ALA A 295 -6.14 21.04 -7.23
C ALA A 295 -5.49 19.77 -7.76
N ASP A 296 -4.31 19.41 -7.24
CA ASP A 296 -3.70 18.10 -7.49
C ASP A 296 -2.78 17.66 -6.34
N LEU A 297 -2.46 16.37 -6.26
CA LEU A 297 -1.60 15.73 -5.25
C LEU A 297 -0.47 14.95 -5.91
N ALA A 298 0.69 14.89 -5.27
CA ALA A 298 1.81 14.06 -5.71
C ALA A 298 2.57 13.43 -4.55
N THR A 299 2.96 12.17 -4.74
CA THR A 299 3.90 11.43 -3.88
C THR A 299 4.91 10.71 -4.75
N ASN A 300 6.10 10.45 -4.23
CA ASN A 300 7.11 9.64 -4.93
C ASN A 300 6.96 8.14 -4.60
N TYR A 301 5.78 7.74 -4.09
CA TYR A 301 5.47 6.36 -3.79
C TYR A 301 4.83 5.70 -5.01
N THR A 302 5.50 4.68 -5.53
CA THR A 302 4.90 3.71 -6.45
C THR A 302 4.65 2.44 -5.65
N PRO A 303 3.46 2.29 -5.06
CA PRO A 303 3.25 1.25 -4.08
C PRO A 303 3.49 -0.11 -4.72
N GLN A 304 4.44 -0.83 -4.13
CA GLN A 304 4.54 -2.26 -4.36
C GLN A 304 3.23 -2.83 -3.83
N THR A 305 2.35 -3.33 -4.69
CA THR A 305 1.51 -4.44 -4.26
C THR A 305 2.52 -5.56 -4.00
N PRO A 306 2.78 -5.95 -2.74
CA PRO A 306 3.70 -7.03 -2.49
C PRO A 306 3.06 -8.22 -3.18
N LEU A 307 3.74 -8.73 -4.21
CA LEU A 307 3.32 -9.97 -4.80
C LEU A 307 3.26 -10.96 -3.63
N PRO A 308 2.13 -11.67 -3.44
CA PRO A 308 2.01 -12.69 -2.43
C PRO A 308 3.29 -13.52 -2.35
N VAL A 309 3.79 -13.76 -1.13
CA VAL A 309 4.81 -14.79 -0.95
C VAL A 309 4.23 -16.08 -1.53
N ASN A 310 4.83 -16.56 -2.62
CA ASN A 310 4.39 -17.82 -3.20
C ASN A 310 5.02 -18.93 -2.38
N PHE A 311 4.19 -19.69 -1.68
CA PHE A 311 4.65 -20.87 -0.96
C PHE A 311 4.92 -22.01 -1.95
N GLY A 312 6.08 -22.64 -1.78
CA GLY A 312 6.40 -23.92 -2.40
C GLY A 312 5.82 -25.06 -1.57
N ASP A 313 6.57 -26.15 -1.45
CA ASP A 313 6.16 -27.28 -0.63
C ASP A 313 6.17 -26.93 0.85
N ILE A 314 5.24 -27.53 1.58
CA ILE A 314 5.15 -27.48 3.05
C ILE A 314 4.96 -28.90 3.57
N ASN A 315 5.67 -29.23 4.64
CA ASN A 315 5.59 -30.52 5.32
C ASN A 315 5.61 -30.32 6.82
N ALA A 316 4.83 -31.13 7.54
CA ALA A 316 4.79 -31.12 9.00
C ALA A 316 4.86 -32.55 9.54
N THR A 317 5.84 -32.80 10.41
CA THR A 317 6.07 -34.10 11.05
C THR A 317 6.13 -33.96 12.56
N SER A 318 5.70 -35.00 13.26
CA SER A 318 5.85 -35.11 14.70
C SER A 318 6.69 -36.35 15.02
N LYS A 319 7.75 -36.16 15.80
CA LYS A 319 8.61 -37.25 16.29
C LYS A 319 8.91 -37.01 17.76
N ASN A 320 8.72 -38.02 18.61
CA ASN A 320 8.99 -37.94 20.05
C ASN A 320 8.33 -36.74 20.76
N GLY A 321 7.11 -36.37 20.35
CA GLY A 321 6.39 -35.23 20.93
C GLY A 321 6.92 -33.84 20.51
N GLN A 322 7.82 -33.79 19.53
CA GLN A 322 8.30 -32.57 18.89
C GLN A 322 7.69 -32.43 17.49
N LEU A 323 7.03 -31.31 17.25
CA LEU A 323 6.56 -30.92 15.92
C LEU A 323 7.71 -30.24 15.17
N SER A 324 7.92 -30.64 13.92
CA SER A 324 8.79 -30.00 12.94
C SER A 324 7.97 -29.64 11.70
N VAL A 325 8.05 -28.38 11.29
CA VAL A 325 7.42 -27.82 10.10
C VAL A 325 8.51 -27.29 9.19
N GLN A 326 8.46 -27.64 7.92
CA GLN A 326 9.38 -27.19 6.88
C GLN A 326 8.58 -26.64 5.71
N TRP A 327 9.00 -25.51 5.15
CA TRP A 327 8.34 -24.94 3.98
C TRP A 327 9.33 -24.17 3.11
N GLN A 328 8.89 -23.89 1.89
CA GLN A 328 9.61 -23.05 0.93
C GLN A 328 8.85 -21.76 0.66
N SER A 329 9.59 -20.65 0.56
CA SER A 329 9.13 -19.51 -0.23
C SER A 329 9.78 -19.59 -1.62
N LEU A 330 8.99 -19.45 -2.68
CA LEU A 330 9.48 -19.42 -4.05
C LEU A 330 9.98 -18.03 -4.46
N ASN A 331 9.37 -17.00 -3.85
CA ASN A 331 9.78 -15.61 -3.93
C ASN A 331 9.31 -14.87 -2.66
N GLU A 332 9.98 -13.76 -2.35
CA GLU A 332 9.59 -12.86 -1.27
C GLU A 332 9.72 -11.42 -1.75
N VAL A 333 8.71 -10.60 -1.45
CA VAL A 333 8.74 -9.16 -1.67
C VAL A 333 8.27 -8.49 -0.39
N ASN A 334 9.13 -7.70 0.23
CA ASN A 334 8.87 -7.02 1.51
C ASN A 334 8.30 -7.94 2.62
N SER A 335 8.77 -9.18 2.68
CA SER A 335 8.37 -10.16 3.69
C SER A 335 8.99 -9.80 5.04
N THR A 336 8.15 -9.70 6.07
CA THR A 336 8.62 -9.49 7.46
C THR A 336 8.89 -10.80 8.20
N GLY A 337 8.49 -11.93 7.60
CA GLY A 337 8.59 -13.25 8.19
C GLY A 337 7.27 -14.02 8.14
N TYR A 338 7.21 -15.05 8.97
CA TYR A 338 6.20 -16.10 8.92
C TYR A 338 5.63 -16.39 10.29
N ILE A 339 4.35 -16.73 10.33
CA ILE A 339 3.64 -17.23 11.50
C ILE A 339 3.23 -18.67 11.19
N VAL A 340 3.67 -19.61 12.04
CA VAL A 340 3.24 -21.00 11.96
C VAL A 340 1.95 -21.12 12.78
N GLU A 341 0.90 -21.62 12.15
CA GLU A 341 -0.41 -21.77 12.76
C GLU A 341 -0.84 -23.24 12.79
N ALA A 342 -1.53 -23.62 13.85
CA ALA A 342 -2.05 -24.95 14.04
C ALA A 342 -3.57 -24.96 14.25
N SER A 343 -4.21 -26.02 13.78
CA SER A 343 -5.65 -26.23 13.91
C SER A 343 -5.96 -27.70 14.17
N LYS A 344 -6.97 -27.99 15.01
CA LYS A 344 -7.49 -29.36 15.20
C LYS A 344 -8.63 -29.71 14.25
N ASP A 345 -9.26 -28.71 13.64
CA ASP A 345 -10.47 -28.87 12.83
C ASP A 345 -10.31 -28.32 11.40
N GLY A 346 -9.15 -27.73 11.08
CA GLY A 346 -8.86 -27.08 9.80
C GLY A 346 -9.52 -25.70 9.63
N ASN A 347 -10.31 -25.24 10.60
CA ASN A 347 -11.11 -24.01 10.51
C ASN A 347 -10.67 -22.96 11.53
N ASN A 348 -10.38 -23.38 12.76
CA ASN A 348 -9.93 -22.52 13.85
C ASN A 348 -8.41 -22.63 14.00
N TRP A 349 -7.70 -21.53 13.77
CA TRP A 349 -6.24 -21.48 13.69
C TRP A 349 -5.64 -20.72 14.88
N VAL A 350 -4.59 -21.26 15.46
CA VAL A 350 -3.86 -20.66 16.59
C VAL A 350 -2.38 -20.52 16.23
N PRO A 351 -1.75 -19.35 16.43
CA PRO A 351 -0.32 -19.19 16.20
C PRO A 351 0.49 -20.01 17.21
N ILE A 352 1.46 -20.78 16.73
CA ILE A 352 2.34 -21.62 17.55
C ILE A 352 3.81 -21.20 17.50
N GLY A 353 4.17 -20.26 16.63
CA GLY A 353 5.50 -19.67 16.57
C GLY A 353 5.68 -18.71 15.40
N THR A 354 6.79 -17.97 15.42
CA THR A 354 7.17 -17.05 14.34
C THR A 354 8.58 -17.36 13.85
N VAL A 355 8.81 -17.14 12.56
CA VAL A 355 10.12 -17.31 11.92
C VAL A 355 10.40 -16.07 11.09
N GLN A 356 11.54 -15.42 11.35
CA GLN A 356 11.95 -14.23 10.59
C GLN A 356 12.26 -14.61 9.14
N SER A 357 12.01 -13.70 8.20
CA SER A 357 12.44 -13.90 6.81
C SER A 357 13.96 -14.03 6.74
N LEU A 358 14.43 -14.99 5.94
CA LEU A 358 15.85 -15.17 5.57
C LEU A 358 16.24 -14.27 4.40
N ALA A 359 15.27 -13.65 3.72
CA ALA A 359 15.50 -12.78 2.59
C ALA A 359 16.16 -11.46 3.03
N SER A 360 17.18 -11.01 2.30
CA SER A 360 17.83 -9.74 2.58
C SER A 360 16.84 -8.59 2.41
N ASN A 361 16.62 -7.81 3.46
CA ASN A 361 15.60 -6.76 3.51
C ASN A 361 14.18 -7.25 3.11
N GLY A 362 13.86 -8.53 3.39
CA GLY A 362 12.55 -9.12 3.07
C GLY A 362 12.30 -9.41 1.59
N ASN A 363 13.34 -9.35 0.74
CA ASN A 363 13.21 -9.52 -0.71
C ASN A 363 14.07 -10.69 -1.23
N SER A 364 13.45 -11.63 -1.94
CA SER A 364 14.12 -12.76 -2.60
C SER A 364 13.45 -13.08 -3.93
N SER A 365 14.26 -13.17 -4.98
CA SER A 365 13.85 -13.70 -6.29
C SER A 365 14.08 -15.20 -6.45
N GLY A 366 14.68 -15.85 -5.44
CA GLY A 366 14.97 -17.28 -5.42
C GLY A 366 14.28 -18.01 -4.26
N THR A 367 14.27 -19.33 -4.35
CA THR A 367 13.67 -20.19 -3.32
C THR A 367 14.47 -20.14 -2.02
N LEU A 368 13.77 -19.98 -0.89
CA LEU A 368 14.35 -20.05 0.45
C LEU A 368 13.65 -21.14 1.26
N ASP A 369 14.45 -21.98 1.92
CA ASP A 369 13.97 -23.05 2.78
C ASP A 369 13.90 -22.59 4.24
N TYR A 370 12.75 -22.83 4.86
CA TYR A 370 12.48 -22.46 6.24
C TYR A 370 12.14 -23.68 7.08
N SER A 371 12.40 -23.56 8.38
CA SER A 371 12.00 -24.57 9.35
C SER A 371 11.55 -23.95 10.67
N PHE A 372 10.63 -24.65 11.32
CA PHE A 372 10.15 -24.37 12.65
C PHE A 372 10.06 -25.68 13.44
N SER A 373 10.53 -25.67 14.69
CA SER A 373 10.37 -26.83 15.58
C SER A 373 9.95 -26.40 16.96
N THR A 374 8.99 -27.09 17.55
CA THR A 374 8.65 -26.89 18.97
C THR A 374 9.77 -27.45 19.83
N ALA A 375 10.22 -26.74 20.86
CA ALA A 375 11.13 -27.34 21.84
C ALA A 375 10.44 -28.53 22.52
N THR A 376 11.17 -29.61 22.78
CA THR A 376 10.73 -30.66 23.72
C THR A 376 10.60 -30.00 25.09
N LEU A 377 9.39 -29.66 25.52
CA LEU A 377 9.18 -29.16 26.87
C LEU A 377 9.40 -30.34 27.84
N PRO A 378 10.43 -30.34 28.70
CA PRO A 378 10.35 -31.15 29.91
C PRO A 378 9.14 -30.64 30.70
N ILE A 379 8.26 -31.56 31.11
CA ILE A 379 6.99 -31.30 31.81
C ILE A 379 7.21 -30.58 33.17
N SER A 380 8.45 -30.26 33.56
CA SER A 380 8.81 -29.77 34.89
C SER A 380 8.74 -28.25 35.12
N LEU A 381 8.48 -27.39 34.13
CA LEU A 381 8.50 -25.92 34.35
C LEU A 381 7.15 -25.19 34.37
N ALA A 382 6.03 -25.84 34.03
CA ALA A 382 4.71 -25.20 34.13
C ALA A 382 4.18 -25.10 35.58
N GLY A 383 4.69 -25.91 36.50
CA GLY A 383 4.26 -25.92 37.91
C GLY A 383 4.93 -24.86 38.80
N LEU A 384 6.12 -24.38 38.43
CA LEU A 384 6.91 -23.45 39.25
C LEU A 384 6.43 -21.99 39.12
N SER A 385 5.95 -21.58 37.95
CA SER A 385 5.44 -20.22 37.72
C SER A 385 4.12 -19.95 38.45
N ILE A 386 3.23 -20.95 38.55
CA ILE A 386 1.93 -20.83 39.23
C ILE A 386 2.11 -20.80 40.76
N ALA A 387 3.07 -21.53 41.32
CA ALA A 387 3.37 -21.52 42.76
C ALA A 387 3.96 -20.15 43.23
N PHE A 388 4.78 -19.51 42.39
CA PHE A 388 5.31 -18.17 42.68
C PHE A 388 4.24 -17.07 42.55
N LEU A 389 3.31 -17.19 41.58
CA LEU A 389 2.22 -16.23 41.39
C LEU A 389 1.15 -16.31 42.50
N LEU A 390 0.81 -17.51 42.99
CA LEU A 390 -0.19 -17.68 44.06
C LEU A 390 0.36 -17.38 45.46
N GLY A 391 1.67 -17.59 45.69
CA GLY A 391 2.33 -17.25 46.96
C GLY A 391 2.47 -15.74 47.23
N ALA A 392 2.42 -14.91 46.19
CA ALA A 392 2.57 -13.45 46.29
C ALA A 392 1.34 -12.73 46.88
N ILE A 393 0.18 -13.40 46.94
CA ILE A 393 -1.10 -12.81 47.37
C ILE A 393 -1.27 -12.86 48.91
N PHE A 394 -0.57 -13.77 49.60
CA PHE A 394 -0.80 -14.03 51.02
C PHE A 394 0.31 -13.47 51.92
N LYS A 395 -0.07 -12.65 52.91
CA LYS A 395 0.87 -11.96 53.81
C LYS A 395 1.67 -12.91 54.72
N SER A 396 1.10 -14.05 55.13
CA SER A 396 1.75 -15.02 56.04
C SER A 396 2.79 -15.89 55.35
N ARG A 397 4.00 -15.96 55.89
CA ARG A 397 5.08 -16.84 55.40
C ARG A 397 4.75 -18.33 55.53
N ILE A 398 3.95 -18.71 56.52
CA ILE A 398 3.57 -20.12 56.79
C ILE A 398 2.55 -20.61 55.74
N VAL A 399 1.61 -19.75 55.34
CA VAL A 399 0.60 -20.07 54.31
C VAL A 399 1.25 -20.23 52.93
N ARG A 400 2.27 -19.42 52.61
CA ARG A 400 3.06 -19.57 51.37
C ARG A 400 3.77 -20.92 51.31
N LEU A 401 4.36 -21.34 52.43
CA LEU A 401 5.07 -22.62 52.50
C LEU A 401 4.10 -23.81 52.36
N ALA A 402 2.94 -23.75 53.01
CA ALA A 402 1.93 -24.80 52.92
C ALA A 402 1.36 -24.96 51.49
N ILE A 403 1.07 -23.85 50.79
CA ILE A 403 0.58 -23.90 49.40
C ILE A 403 1.67 -24.42 48.46
N ALA A 404 2.93 -24.00 48.63
CA ALA A 404 4.03 -24.51 47.83
C ALA A 404 4.22 -26.03 48.02
N ILE A 405 4.13 -26.53 49.25
CA ILE A 405 4.26 -27.96 49.56
C ILE A 405 3.07 -28.76 48.99
N VAL A 406 1.85 -28.23 49.06
CA VAL A 406 0.67 -28.89 48.48
C VAL A 406 0.75 -28.92 46.95
N VAL A 407 1.17 -27.84 46.30
CA VAL A 407 1.34 -27.78 44.83
C VAL A 407 2.48 -28.69 44.36
N VAL A 408 3.59 -28.73 45.09
CA VAL A 408 4.69 -29.68 44.78
C VAL A 408 4.24 -31.12 45.02
N GLY A 409 3.49 -31.38 46.10
CA GLY A 409 2.96 -32.71 46.44
C GLY A 409 1.95 -33.26 45.42
N THR A 410 1.10 -32.40 44.83
CA THR A 410 0.17 -32.81 43.76
C THR A 410 0.88 -33.07 42.43
N ILE A 411 1.98 -32.38 42.15
CA ILE A 411 2.81 -32.64 40.96
C ILE A 411 3.53 -34.00 41.08
N PHE A 412 4.02 -34.37 42.26
CA PHE A 412 4.67 -35.69 42.46
C PHE A 412 3.67 -36.87 42.49
N SER A 413 2.43 -36.66 42.93
CA SER A 413 1.39 -37.70 42.96
C SER A 413 0.87 -38.11 41.57
N CYS A 414 1.05 -37.26 40.55
CA CYS A 414 0.73 -37.56 39.15
C CYS A 414 1.88 -38.20 38.36
N SER A 415 2.88 -38.78 39.02
CA SER A 415 4.02 -39.46 38.36
C SER A 415 3.89 -40.99 38.30
N LYS A 416 2.67 -41.54 38.11
CA LYS A 416 2.53 -42.93 37.65
C LYS A 416 2.61 -43.00 36.11
N ASN A 417 3.76 -43.47 35.62
CA ASN A 417 3.99 -44.05 34.29
C ASN A 417 3.39 -43.30 33.09
N MET A 418 3.93 -42.12 32.75
CA MET A 418 3.53 -41.38 31.53
C MET A 418 4.64 -41.21 30.48
N ASN A 419 5.71 -42.03 30.53
CA ASN A 419 6.85 -41.81 29.63
C ASN A 419 6.69 -42.35 28.20
N ASP A 420 5.70 -43.20 27.89
CA ASP A 420 5.59 -43.82 26.55
C ASP A 420 4.25 -43.54 25.81
N GLN A 421 3.25 -42.93 26.43
CA GLN A 421 1.90 -42.76 25.84
C GLN A 421 1.47 -41.30 25.60
N VAL A 422 2.11 -40.30 26.24
CA VAL A 422 1.73 -38.87 26.08
C VAL A 422 2.33 -38.25 24.81
N SER A 423 3.40 -38.82 24.29
CA SER A 423 4.11 -38.33 23.09
C SER A 423 3.39 -38.72 21.78
N ALA A 424 2.66 -39.83 21.78
CA ALA A 424 2.11 -40.45 20.58
C ALA A 424 0.83 -39.78 20.06
N ASN A 425 -0.01 -39.22 20.96
CA ASN A 425 -1.34 -38.69 20.59
C ASN A 425 -1.42 -37.16 20.62
N LYS A 426 -0.32 -36.45 20.91
CA LYS A 426 -0.34 -34.98 21.08
C LYS A 426 -0.67 -34.21 19.80
N PHE A 427 -0.44 -34.82 18.64
CA PHE A 427 -0.60 -34.22 17.32
C PHE A 427 -1.54 -34.99 16.40
N GLU A 428 -2.34 -35.90 16.96
CA GLU A 428 -3.38 -36.60 16.20
C GLU A 428 -4.42 -35.59 15.68
N ASN A 429 -4.68 -35.63 14.38
CA ASN A 429 -5.55 -34.68 13.67
C ASN A 429 -5.14 -33.20 13.82
N LEU A 430 -3.84 -32.93 13.95
CA LEU A 430 -3.32 -31.57 13.85
C LEU A 430 -3.06 -31.20 12.38
N TYR A 431 -3.53 -30.01 11.99
CA TYR A 431 -3.27 -29.37 10.71
C TYR A 431 -2.36 -28.17 10.93
N ILE A 432 -1.47 -27.94 9.97
CA ILE A 432 -0.53 -26.82 9.96
C ILE A 432 -0.73 -26.02 8.68
N ARG A 433 -0.65 -24.70 8.83
CA ARG A 433 -0.41 -23.77 7.73
C ARG A 433 0.63 -22.74 8.17
N VAL A 434 1.24 -22.08 7.21
CA VAL A 434 2.14 -20.96 7.44
C VAL A 434 1.52 -19.73 6.81
N SER A 435 1.44 -18.64 7.57
CA SER A 435 1.09 -17.33 7.05
C SER A 435 2.34 -16.46 6.92
N SER A 436 2.42 -15.68 5.84
CA SER A 436 3.39 -14.59 5.70
C SER A 436 2.65 -13.27 5.76
N LYS A 437 3.26 -12.28 6.42
CA LYS A 437 2.76 -10.90 6.48
C LYS A 437 3.72 -10.00 5.72
N ASP A 438 3.20 -9.31 4.71
CA ASP A 438 3.96 -8.29 4.02
C ASP A 438 3.99 -6.96 4.78
N ILE A 439 4.79 -6.01 4.28
CA ILE A 439 4.90 -4.66 4.86
C ILE A 439 3.57 -3.88 4.86
N ASN A 440 2.62 -4.25 4.01
CA ASN A 440 1.28 -3.65 3.91
C ASN A 440 0.24 -4.39 4.77
N GLN A 441 0.69 -5.34 5.59
CA GLN A 441 -0.14 -6.17 6.47
C GLN A 441 -1.07 -7.16 5.76
N GLN A 442 -0.92 -7.40 4.46
CA GLN A 442 -1.64 -8.45 3.78
C GLN A 442 -1.06 -9.81 4.18
N ILE A 443 -1.96 -10.79 4.38
CA ILE A 443 -1.60 -12.13 4.81
C ILE A 443 -1.75 -13.12 3.66
N ASN A 444 -0.68 -13.86 3.39
CA ASN A 444 -0.67 -14.96 2.42
C ASN A 444 -0.51 -16.29 3.16
N TYR A 445 -1.22 -17.32 2.73
CA TYR A 445 -1.21 -18.63 3.38
C TYR A 445 -0.59 -19.70 2.49
N SER A 446 0.19 -20.60 3.09
CA SER A 446 0.57 -21.86 2.49
C SER A 446 -0.65 -22.77 2.28
N LYS A 447 -0.42 -23.90 1.59
CA LYS A 447 -1.35 -25.04 1.69
C LYS A 447 -1.47 -25.51 3.14
N ILE A 448 -2.62 -26.09 3.46
CA ILE A 448 -2.86 -26.76 4.75
C ILE A 448 -2.33 -28.19 4.64
N VAL A 449 -1.52 -28.61 5.62
CA VAL A 449 -1.01 -29.99 5.70
C VAL A 449 -1.37 -30.64 7.02
N LYS A 450 -1.72 -31.93 6.99
CA LYS A 450 -1.92 -32.73 8.19
C LYS A 450 -0.57 -33.20 8.72
N VAL A 451 -0.36 -33.11 10.04
CA VAL A 451 0.89 -33.55 10.67
C VAL A 451 1.03 -35.07 10.55
N GLN A 452 2.19 -35.52 10.07
CA GLN A 452 2.56 -36.93 9.99
C GLN A 452 3.27 -37.36 11.28
N ASN A 453 2.70 -38.32 12.00
CA ASN A 453 3.34 -38.90 13.19
C ASN A 453 4.34 -39.98 12.77
N LEU A 454 5.62 -39.74 13.06
CA LEU A 454 6.70 -40.69 12.81
C LEU A 454 6.90 -41.53 14.07
N TYR A 455 6.42 -42.78 14.04
CA TYR A 455 6.67 -43.75 15.09
C TYR A 455 8.04 -44.40 14.88
N ILE A 456 8.77 -44.65 15.97
CA ILE A 456 9.92 -45.54 15.93
C ILE A 456 9.34 -46.96 15.98
N ASP A 457 9.36 -47.67 14.85
CA ASP A 457 9.13 -49.11 14.87
C ASP A 457 10.18 -49.75 15.77
N ARG A 458 9.77 -50.25 16.93
CA ARG A 458 10.59 -51.16 17.72
C ARG A 458 10.64 -52.49 16.96
N PHE A 459 11.53 -52.58 15.96
CA PHE A 459 11.93 -53.87 15.44
C PHE A 459 12.67 -54.63 16.54
N SER A 460 12.16 -55.84 16.76
CA SER A 460 12.64 -56.86 17.67
C SER A 460 14.07 -57.26 17.30
N PHE A 461 14.98 -57.26 18.27
CA PHE A 461 15.92 -58.35 18.54
C PHE A 461 16.32 -58.30 20.02
#